data_AF-A0A527TMW2-F1
#
_entry.id   AF-A0A527TMW2-F1
#
_cell.length_a   1.000
_cell.length_b   1.000
_cell.length_c   1.000
_cell.angle_alpha   90.00
_cell.angle_beta   90.00
_cell.angle_gamma   90.00
#
_symmetry.space_group_name_H-M   'P 1'
#
loop_
_entity.id
_entity.type
_entity.pdbx_description
1 polymer ?
#
loop_
_entity_poly.entity_id
_entity_poly.type
_entity_poly.pdbx_seq_one_letter_code
_entity_poly.pdbx_strand_id
1 'polypeptide(L)' 'TEFPGKSKVLAALRSWGRRGNALGALSVGSYLLAEAGQLDGYRCTIHWENRAGFMERFPDINCTGNVFE' A
#
# COMPACT_ATOMS: atom_id res chain seq x y z
N THR A 1 4.66 5.20 -9.13
CA THR A 1 5.20 6.15 -8.11
C THR A 1 6.70 6.02 -8.08
N GLU A 2 7.41 6.76 -8.94
CA GLU A 2 8.88 6.83 -8.92
C GLU A 2 9.30 8.21 -8.39
N PHE A 3 10.22 8.24 -7.43
CA PHE A 3 10.75 9.46 -6.85
C PHE A 3 12.12 9.19 -6.18
N PRO A 4 12.99 10.21 -6.06
CA PRO A 4 14.28 10.06 -5.38
C PRO A 4 14.11 9.57 -3.94
N GLY A 5 14.85 8.53 -3.55
CA GLY A 5 14.81 7.98 -2.19
C GLY A 5 13.69 6.97 -1.93
N LYS A 6 12.91 6.58 -2.93
CA LYS A 6 11.88 5.54 -2.83
C LYS A 6 12.37 4.25 -2.15
N SER A 7 13.56 3.75 -2.50
CA SER A 7 14.14 2.54 -1.89
C SER A 7 14.34 2.68 -0.38
N LYS A 8 14.74 3.86 0.11
CA LYS A 8 14.88 4.15 1.54
C LYS A 8 13.52 4.16 2.24
N VAL A 9 12.49 4.73 1.58
CA VAL A 9 11.11 4.73 2.10
C VAL A 9 10.58 3.31 2.21
N LEU A 10 10.71 2.49 1.17
CA LEU A 10 10.28 1.08 1.20
C LEU A 10 11.01 0.29 2.28
N ALA A 11 12.32 0.50 2.46
CA ALA A 11 13.09 -0.14 3.52
C ALA A 11 12.60 0.27 4.93
N ALA A 12 12.26 1.55 5.12
CA ALA A 12 11.71 2.05 6.38
C ALA A 12 10.33 1.44 6.67
N LEU A 13 9.42 1.41 5.70
CA LEU A 13 8.09 0.80 5.83
C LEU A 13 8.18 -0.68 6.20
N ARG A 14 9.05 -1.45 5.52
CA ARG A 14 9.30 -2.86 5.86
C ARG A 14 9.85 -3.02 7.28
N SER A 15 10.75 -2.13 7.70
CA SER A 15 11.32 -2.16 9.05
C SER A 15 10.27 -1.87 10.11
N TRP A 16 9.41 -0.88 9.90
CA TRP A 16 8.32 -0.53 10.82
C TRP A 16 7.27 -1.64 10.91
N GLY A 17 6.89 -2.23 9.78
CA GLY A 17 5.97 -3.37 9.75
C GLY A 17 6.49 -4.58 10.53
N ARG A 18 7.76 -4.96 10.34
CA ARG A 18 8.39 -6.04 11.10
C ARG A 18 8.48 -5.77 12.61
N ARG A 19 8.45 -4.51 13.03
CA ARG A 19 8.42 -4.11 14.45
C ARG A 19 7.01 -4.13 15.04
N GLY A 20 5.99 -4.45 14.25
CA GLY A 20 4.59 -4.48 14.68
C GLY A 20 3.92 -3.11 14.72
N ASN A 21 4.50 -2.09 14.08
CA ASN A 21 3.86 -0.78 14.02
C ASN A 21 2.61 -0.84 13.11
N ALA A 22 1.53 -0.17 13.52
CA ALA A 22 0.40 0.07 12.64
C ALA A 22 0.82 1.01 11.49
N LEU A 23 0.58 0.60 10.25
CA LEU A 23 0.88 1.37 9.05
C LEU A 23 -0.41 1.64 8.28
N GLY A 24 -0.58 2.88 7.85
CA GLY A 24 -1.70 3.32 7.02
C GLY A 24 -1.22 4.26 5.92
N ALA A 25 -2.06 4.46 4.91
CA ALA A 25 -1.77 5.35 3.81
C ALA A 25 -3.04 6.04 3.29
N LEU A 26 -2.86 7.16 2.61
CA LEU A 26 -3.94 7.94 2.01
C LEU A 26 -3.76 8.01 0.50
N SER A 27 -4.86 7.84 -0.24
CA SER A 27 -4.89 7.93 -1.71
C SER A 27 -3.77 7.07 -2.33
N VAL A 28 -2.93 7.63 -3.20
CA VAL A 28 -1.84 6.92 -3.88
C VAL A 28 -0.75 6.37 -2.95
N GLY A 29 -0.74 6.76 -1.67
CA GLY A 29 0.19 6.20 -0.67
C GLY A 29 0.02 4.69 -0.48
N SER A 30 -1.16 4.14 -0.74
CA SER A 30 -1.42 2.69 -0.63
C SER A 30 -0.51 1.88 -1.56
N TYR A 31 -0.04 2.45 -2.68
CA TYR A 31 0.97 1.82 -3.54
C TYR A 31 2.29 1.57 -2.81
N LEU A 32 2.72 2.47 -1.93
CA LEU A 32 3.99 2.30 -1.20
C LEU A 32 3.88 1.20 -0.15
N LEU A 33 2.72 1.07 0.50
CA LEU A 33 2.47 -0.05 1.42
C LEU A 33 2.39 -1.37 0.65
N ALA A 34 1.73 -1.41 -0.50
CA ALA A 34 1.70 -2.58 -1.38
C ALA A 34 3.10 -3.00 -1.84
N GLU A 35 3.90 -2.07 -2.38
CA GLU A 35 5.29 -2.35 -2.82
C GLU A 35 6.23 -2.74 -1.67
N ALA A 36 5.89 -2.33 -0.44
CA ALA A 36 6.59 -2.73 0.77
C ALA A 36 6.10 -4.06 1.35
N GLY A 37 5.09 -4.72 0.76
CA GLY A 37 4.47 -5.95 1.26
C GLY A 37 3.72 -5.77 2.58
N GLN A 38 3.26 -4.55 2.86
CA GLN A 38 2.59 -4.21 4.12
C GLN A 38 1.07 -4.40 4.07
N LEU A 39 0.53 -4.75 2.90
CA LEU A 39 -0.90 -5.01 2.69
C LEU A 39 -1.19 -6.50 2.46
N ASP A 40 -0.17 -7.35 2.43
CA ASP A 40 -0.34 -8.78 2.18
C ASP A 40 -1.15 -9.42 3.32
N GLY A 41 -2.27 -10.06 2.97
CA GLY A 41 -3.20 -10.64 3.95
C GLY A 41 -4.14 -9.64 4.64
N TYR A 42 -4.09 -8.35 4.30
CA TYR A 42 -4.98 -7.32 4.83
C TYR A 42 -5.99 -6.85 3.78
N ARG A 43 -7.11 -6.30 4.26
CA ARG A 43 -8.04 -5.51 3.44
C ARG A 43 -7.54 -4.08 3.36
N CYS A 44 -7.66 -3.47 2.20
CA CYS A 44 -7.37 -2.06 2.03
C CYS A 44 -8.36 -1.38 1.08
N THR A 45 -8.33 -0.05 1.06
CA THR A 45 -8.95 0.75 0.02
C THR A 45 -7.96 1.77 -0.53
N ILE A 46 -8.30 2.35 -1.68
CA ILE A 46 -7.53 3.40 -2.35
C ILE A 46 -8.52 4.36 -3.00
N HIS A 47 -8.06 5.56 -3.37
CA HIS A 47 -8.85 6.48 -4.17
C HIS A 47 -9.47 5.78 -5.39
N TRP A 48 -10.77 5.97 -5.62
CA TRP A 48 -11.56 5.20 -6.58
C TRP A 48 -10.98 5.23 -8.00
N GLU A 49 -10.43 6.36 -8.43
CA GLU A 49 -9.77 6.50 -9.75
C GLU A 49 -8.55 5.60 -9.92
N ASN A 50 -7.86 5.26 -8.82
CA ASN A 50 -6.64 4.46 -8.84
C ASN A 50 -6.89 2.97 -8.59
N ARG A 51 -8.13 2.59 -8.25
CA ARG A 51 -8.47 1.23 -7.80
C ARG A 51 -8.23 0.18 -8.87
N ALA A 52 -8.67 0.42 -10.10
CA ALA A 52 -8.52 -0.54 -11.19
C ALA A 52 -7.04 -0.86 -11.48
N GLY A 53 -6.22 0.18 -11.67
CA GLY A 53 -4.78 0.01 -11.88
C GLY A 53 -4.04 -0.56 -10.66
N PHE A 54 -4.54 -0.31 -9.44
CA PHE A 54 -3.97 -0.88 -8.23
C PHE A 54 -4.20 -2.40 -8.19
N MET A 55 -5.42 -2.86 -8.47
CA MET A 55 -5.74 -4.29 -8.54
C MET A 55 -5.04 -5.01 -9.68
N GLU A 56 -4.84 -4.34 -10.83
CA GLU A 56 -4.05 -4.89 -11.93
C GLU A 56 -2.59 -5.12 -11.53
N ARG A 57 -2.01 -4.17 -10.78
CA ARG A 57 -0.62 -4.24 -10.35
C ARG A 57 -0.38 -5.17 -9.15
N PHE A 58 -1.37 -5.32 -8.28
CA PHE A 58 -1.30 -6.15 -7.07
C PHE A 58 -2.53 -7.07 -6.98
N PRO A 59 -2.60 -8.11 -7.84
CA PRO A 59 -3.79 -8.95 -7.96
C PRO A 59 -4.11 -9.74 -6.68
N ASP A 60 -3.11 -9.97 -5.82
CA ASP A 60 -3.27 -10.74 -4.58
C ASP A 60 -3.73 -9.89 -3.38
N ILE A 61 -3.77 -8.56 -3.51
CA ILE A 61 -4.21 -7.67 -2.44
C ILE A 61 -5.74 -7.51 -2.47
N ASN A 62 -6.38 -7.70 -1.31
CA ASN A 62 -7.81 -7.51 -1.15
C ASN A 62 -8.17 -6.01 -1.08
N CYS A 63 -8.29 -5.36 -2.24
CA CYS A 63 -8.71 -3.97 -2.37
C CYS A 63 -10.23 -3.85 -2.53
N THR A 64 -10.91 -3.30 -1.53
CA THR A 64 -12.36 -3.10 -1.54
C THR A 64 -12.73 -1.82 -2.31
N GLY A 65 -14.03 -1.58 -2.50
CA GLY A 65 -14.58 -0.31 -3.03
C GLY A 65 -15.10 0.61 -1.92
N ASN A 66 -14.78 0.33 -0.66
CA ASN A 66 -15.26 1.10 0.48
C ASN A 66 -14.53 2.44 0.58
N VAL A 67 -15.16 3.42 1.25
CA VAL A 67 -14.55 4.75 1.46
C VAL A 67 -13.35 4.69 2.41
N PHE A 68 -13.33 3.75 3.36
CA PHE A 68 -12.25 3.50 4.33
C PHE A 68 -12.20 2.00 4.70
N GLU A 69 -11.09 1.59 5.33
CA GLU A 69 -10.88 0.28 5.97
C GLU A 69 -10.16 0.48 7.31
#